data_AF-A0A3N5ZTA2-F1
#
_entry.id   AF-A0A3N5ZTA2-F1
#
_cell.length_a   1.000
_cell.length_b   1.000
_cell.length_c   1.000
_cell.angle_alpha   90.00
_cell.angle_beta   90.00
_cell.angle_gamma   90.00
#
_symmetry.space_group_name_H-M   'P 1'
#
loop_
_entity.id
_entity.type
_entity.pdbx_description
1 polymer ?
#
loop_
_entity_poly.entity_id
_entity_poly.type
_entity_poly.pdbx_seq_one_letter_code
_entity_poly.pdbx_strand_id
1 'polypeptide(L)'
;MDIISIINKLLPILPVALITAFFIIGISFVSYVFYKKRGGKLKVTITQFVSIFLLLGWFVVVMVLTTFSRGEMFEGLVNFRLFSDYVNTWHQWSLSELQLIIFNMLMFAPLGFLLPLLSKKLRHFGIVLGVSIFVTLGIEFIQMVTHRGIFELNDILHNVLGSVAGYLLMSAILDCVTRRKIIVKSVLKALYIPMFFVLLFSCALIVYHTKELGNLSIRPAVPQNMKQVDVKLKIDLPTDTESVSLYRNKQIHNLKYGKEIAARMEKSFNLQQKGRMRIEGFNRIWTYIDKDGKEFTFTYSLQRGGWGLYHEGDNNDPMKPDRLEKYGQYYGKKLVSTDVLPPDAVFSTQDENTLRWDIEQNMTDIIHGDSDFTEGFIMLIPSQKHQIPLDLDYDMNENKYVRKVDIISPAQAYKDILKGNFAIYNDLVDGDQLDINEYELDYIYDSKGYYQPVYRFKGLLNGEAWEVLIPAIQ
;
A
#
# COMPACT_ATOMS: atom_id res chain seq x y z
N MET A 1 -4.14 0.67 -7.51
CA MET A 1 -4.28 1.76 -8.52
C MET A 1 -5.22 1.28 -9.61
N ASP A 2 -6.08 2.15 -10.16
CA ASP A 2 -6.85 1.81 -11.37
C ASP A 2 -5.92 1.55 -12.56
N ILE A 3 -6.35 0.67 -13.48
CA ILE A 3 -5.70 0.35 -14.75
C ILE A 3 -5.36 1.63 -15.53
N ILE A 4 -6.24 2.63 -15.50
CA ILE A 4 -6.00 3.92 -16.17
C ILE A 4 -4.79 4.65 -15.58
N SER A 5 -4.65 4.67 -14.25
CA SER A 5 -3.50 5.29 -13.58
C SER A 5 -2.20 4.56 -13.92
N ILE A 6 -2.25 3.22 -13.99
CA ILE A 6 -1.12 2.39 -14.40
C ILE A 6 -0.72 2.69 -15.85
N ILE A 7 -1.69 2.71 -16.77
CA ILE A 7 -1.44 3.05 -18.18
C ILE A 7 -0.79 4.43 -18.28
N ASN A 8 -1.32 5.43 -17.56
CA ASN A 8 -0.77 6.78 -17.58
C ASN A 8 0.66 6.86 -17.04
N LYS A 9 1.05 5.99 -16.10
CA LYS A 9 2.44 5.87 -15.63
C LYS A 9 3.35 5.13 -16.60
N LEU A 10 2.84 4.12 -17.31
CA LEU A 10 3.61 3.32 -18.26
C LEU A 10 3.76 3.98 -19.63
N LEU A 11 2.76 4.76 -20.07
CA LEU A 11 2.71 5.38 -21.40
C LEU A 11 3.94 6.27 -21.70
N PRO A 12 4.43 7.11 -20.77
CA PRO A 12 5.62 7.94 -21.00
C PRO A 12 6.92 7.13 -21.10
N ILE A 13 6.96 5.94 -20.50
CA ILE A 13 8.14 5.06 -20.47
C ILE A 13 8.24 4.26 -21.78
N LEU A 14 7.10 3.94 -22.39
CA LEU A 14 7.00 3.08 -23.56
C LEU A 14 7.84 3.55 -24.77
N PRO A 15 7.87 4.84 -25.16
CA PRO A 15 8.71 5.30 -26.27
C PRO A 15 10.21 5.08 -26.01
N VAL A 16 10.68 5.37 -24.80
CA VAL A 16 12.09 5.16 -24.43
C VAL A 16 12.44 3.67 -24.50
N ALA A 17 11.59 2.81 -23.94
CA ALA A 17 11.80 1.36 -23.99
C ALA A 17 11.84 0.83 -25.43
N LEU A 18 10.94 1.30 -26.31
CA LEU A 18 10.88 0.90 -27.71
C LEU A 18 12.11 1.39 -28.50
N ILE A 19 12.57 2.61 -28.28
CA ILE A 19 13.77 3.17 -28.92
C ILE A 19 15.01 2.39 -28.48
N THR A 20 15.19 2.18 -27.18
CA THR A 20 16.31 1.41 -26.63
C THR A 20 16.31 -0.02 -27.16
N ALA A 21 15.15 -0.68 -27.18
CA ALA A 21 15.02 -2.00 -27.78
C ALA A 21 15.43 -1.98 -29.27
N PHE A 22 14.92 -1.02 -30.05
CA PHE A 22 15.25 -0.90 -31.47
C PHE A 22 16.77 -0.77 -31.71
N PHE A 23 17.49 0.03 -30.92
CA PHE A 23 18.94 0.14 -31.03
C PHE A 23 19.67 -1.16 -30.66
N ILE A 24 19.27 -1.82 -29.56
CA ILE A 24 19.87 -3.11 -29.16
C ILE A 24 19.66 -4.16 -30.25
N ILE A 25 18.48 -4.20 -30.88
CA ILE A 25 18.18 -5.09 -32.00
C ILE A 25 18.98 -4.72 -33.25
N GLY A 26 19.09 -3.43 -33.59
CA GLY A 26 19.90 -2.97 -34.71
C GLY A 26 21.35 -3.42 -34.58
N ILE A 27 21.93 -3.24 -33.39
CA ILE A 27 23.29 -3.69 -33.07
C ILE A 27 23.37 -5.22 -33.16
N SER A 28 22.45 -5.96 -32.52
CA SER A 28 22.44 -7.43 -32.53
C SER A 28 22.29 -8.02 -33.93
N PHE A 29 21.46 -7.39 -34.77
CA PHE A 29 21.26 -7.79 -36.17
C PHE A 29 22.52 -7.52 -37.00
N VAL A 30 23.13 -6.34 -36.85
CA VAL A 30 24.40 -6.01 -37.51
C VAL A 30 25.50 -7.00 -37.08
N SER A 31 25.62 -7.29 -35.78
CA SER A 31 26.54 -8.30 -35.24
C SER A 31 26.28 -9.70 -35.82
N TYR A 32 25.02 -10.10 -35.96
CA TYR A 32 24.65 -11.37 -36.58
C TYR A 32 24.99 -11.42 -38.09
N VAL A 33 24.77 -10.32 -38.82
CA VAL A 33 25.17 -10.20 -40.23
C VAL A 33 26.69 -10.29 -40.38
N PHE A 34 27.45 -9.62 -39.52
CA PHE A 34 28.91 -9.72 -39.48
C PHE A 34 29.39 -11.14 -39.14
N TYR A 35 28.76 -11.79 -38.16
CA TYR A 35 29.02 -13.19 -37.81
C TYR A 35 28.78 -14.13 -39.01
N LYS A 36 27.67 -13.93 -39.73
CA LYS A 36 27.36 -14.71 -40.95
C LYS A 36 28.36 -14.45 -42.07
N LYS A 37 28.78 -13.19 -42.26
CA LYS A 37 29.84 -12.81 -43.21
C LYS A 37 31.20 -13.45 -42.87
N ARG A 38 31.47 -13.72 -41.59
CA ARG A 38 32.68 -14.44 -41.11
C ARG A 38 32.54 -15.98 -41.14
N GLY A 39 31.55 -16.53 -41.84
CA GLY A 39 31.38 -17.99 -42.00
C GLY A 39 30.59 -18.67 -40.88
N GLY A 40 29.88 -17.90 -40.06
CA GLY A 40 29.01 -18.42 -39.01
C GLY A 40 27.90 -19.35 -39.52
N LYS A 41 27.68 -20.48 -38.84
CA LYS A 41 26.73 -21.53 -39.26
C LYS A 41 25.34 -21.44 -38.60
N LEU A 42 25.16 -20.57 -37.60
CA LEU A 42 23.86 -20.38 -36.92
C LEU A 42 22.80 -19.84 -37.89
N LYS A 43 21.67 -20.55 -38.00
CA LYS A 43 20.48 -20.09 -38.72
C LYS A 43 19.39 -19.72 -37.72
N VAL A 44 19.07 -18.43 -37.64
CA VAL A 44 17.99 -17.91 -36.80
C VAL A 44 16.71 -17.80 -37.63
N THR A 45 15.62 -18.40 -37.14
CA THR A 45 14.28 -18.32 -37.75
C THR A 45 13.61 -16.98 -37.41
N ILE A 46 12.60 -16.57 -38.19
CA ILE A 46 11.84 -15.34 -37.93
C ILE A 46 11.19 -15.39 -36.54
N THR A 47 10.64 -16.54 -36.13
CA THR A 47 10.05 -16.71 -34.79
C THR A 47 11.08 -16.50 -33.68
N GLN A 48 12.30 -17.03 -33.83
CA GLN A 48 13.38 -16.81 -32.88
C GLN A 48 13.78 -15.34 -32.84
N PHE A 49 13.91 -14.69 -34.00
CA PHE A 49 14.24 -13.26 -34.08
C PHE A 49 13.20 -12.39 -33.37
N VAL A 50 11.90 -12.61 -33.64
CA VAL A 50 10.80 -11.88 -32.99
C VAL A 50 10.76 -12.16 -31.48
N SER A 51 10.97 -13.41 -31.07
CA SER A 51 10.98 -13.76 -29.64
C SER A 51 12.14 -13.11 -28.88
N ILE A 52 13.33 -13.05 -29.50
CA ILE A 52 14.49 -12.32 -28.93
C ILE A 52 14.20 -10.82 -28.86
N PHE A 53 13.62 -10.24 -29.91
CA PHE A 53 13.22 -8.82 -29.94
C PHE A 53 12.29 -8.49 -28.77
N LEU A 54 11.23 -9.29 -28.59
CA LEU A 54 10.24 -9.10 -27.53
C LEU A 54 10.85 -9.32 -26.14
N LEU A 55 11.74 -10.29 -25.97
CA LEU A 55 12.44 -10.52 -24.70
C LEU A 55 13.37 -9.36 -24.33
N LEU A 56 14.07 -8.77 -25.29
CA LEU A 56 14.92 -7.60 -25.04
C LEU A 56 14.08 -6.37 -24.67
N GLY A 57 13.00 -6.11 -25.42
CA GLY A 57 12.07 -5.03 -25.09
C GLY A 57 11.43 -5.21 -23.71
N TRP A 58 10.99 -6.44 -23.40
CA TRP A 58 10.52 -6.81 -22.07
C TRP A 58 11.56 -6.52 -20.98
N PHE A 59 12.81 -6.95 -21.17
CA PHE A 59 13.86 -6.76 -20.17
C PHE A 59 14.14 -5.27 -19.91
N VAL A 60 14.12 -4.44 -20.96
CA VAL A 60 14.23 -2.98 -20.80
C VAL A 60 13.07 -2.42 -19.98
N VAL A 61 11.83 -2.83 -20.27
CA VAL A 61 10.65 -2.41 -19.50
C VAL A 61 10.79 -2.81 -18.04
N VAL A 62 11.17 -4.06 -17.74
CA VAL A 62 11.40 -4.52 -16.37
C VAL A 62 12.44 -3.65 -15.67
N MET A 63 13.63 -3.46 -16.27
CA MET A 63 14.69 -2.65 -15.67
C MET A 63 14.25 -1.20 -15.40
N VAL A 64 13.43 -0.60 -16.28
CA VAL A 64 12.91 0.75 -16.04
C VAL A 64 11.93 0.77 -14.87
N LEU A 65 11.00 -0.18 -14.82
CA LEU A 65 9.99 -0.24 -13.75
C LEU A 65 10.58 -0.59 -12.39
N THR A 66 11.53 -1.54 -12.35
CA THR A 66 12.06 -2.06 -11.08
C THR A 66 13.27 -1.27 -10.58
N THR A 67 14.09 -0.72 -11.48
CA THR A 67 15.40 -0.16 -11.12
C THR A 67 15.51 1.34 -11.43
N PHE A 68 15.08 1.80 -12.61
CA PHE A 68 15.33 3.21 -13.02
C PHE A 68 14.26 4.21 -12.61
N SER A 69 13.08 3.75 -12.19
CA SER A 69 11.97 4.62 -11.78
C SER A 69 11.91 4.92 -10.27
N ARG A 70 12.77 4.28 -9.47
CA ARG A 70 12.84 4.45 -8.01
C ARG A 70 13.95 5.44 -7.63
N GLY A 71 13.69 6.28 -6.62
CA GLY A 71 14.69 7.19 -6.05
C GLY A 71 15.81 6.43 -5.32
N GLU A 72 16.99 7.03 -5.22
CA GLU A 72 18.15 6.48 -4.51
C GLU A 72 17.95 6.70 -3.00
N MET A 73 17.28 5.76 -2.32
CA MET A 73 16.99 5.91 -0.88
C MET A 73 16.90 4.60 -0.09
N PHE A 74 17.33 3.47 -0.65
CA PHE A 74 17.28 2.18 0.05
C PHE A 74 18.70 1.70 0.39
N GLU A 75 19.02 1.67 1.69
CA GLU A 75 20.33 1.25 2.23
C GLU A 75 20.55 -0.27 2.09
N GLY A 76 20.67 -0.80 0.87
CA GLY A 76 21.15 -2.18 0.63
C GLY A 76 20.46 -3.29 1.45
N LEU A 77 19.23 -3.03 1.93
CA LEU A 77 18.52 -3.91 2.85
C LEU A 77 18.19 -5.22 2.14
N VAL A 78 18.23 -6.31 2.89
CA VAL A 78 17.94 -7.65 2.38
C VAL A 78 16.80 -8.25 3.19
N ASN A 79 15.71 -8.60 2.52
CA ASN A 79 14.56 -9.25 3.13
C ASN A 79 14.47 -10.73 2.68
N PHE A 80 14.90 -11.62 3.57
CA PHE A 80 14.80 -13.07 3.39
C PHE A 80 13.50 -13.68 3.97
N ARG A 81 12.59 -12.87 4.51
CA ARG A 81 11.36 -13.36 5.15
C ARG A 81 10.34 -13.76 4.09
N LEU A 82 10.47 -14.99 3.59
CA LEU A 82 9.52 -15.54 2.61
C LEU A 82 8.09 -15.51 3.17
N PHE A 83 7.16 -15.10 2.32
CA PHE A 83 5.73 -14.90 2.61
C PHE A 83 5.38 -13.75 3.56
N SER A 84 6.35 -12.95 4.02
CA SER A 84 6.06 -11.78 4.87
C SER A 84 5.02 -10.86 4.27
N ASP A 85 5.06 -10.68 2.94
CA ASP A 85 4.17 -9.75 2.25
C ASP A 85 2.72 -10.23 2.32
N TYR A 86 2.48 -11.53 2.19
CA TYR A 86 1.13 -12.09 2.32
C TYR A 86 0.57 -11.89 3.74
N VAL A 87 1.41 -12.07 4.76
CA VAL A 87 1.02 -11.87 6.16
C VAL A 87 0.78 -10.40 6.45
N ASN A 88 1.67 -9.51 5.99
CA ASN A 88 1.53 -8.08 6.11
C ASN A 88 0.25 -7.59 5.42
N THR A 89 0.03 -8.01 4.18
CA THR A 89 -1.16 -7.69 3.42
C THR A 89 -2.43 -8.20 4.10
N TRP A 90 -2.37 -9.38 4.73
CA TRP A 90 -3.47 -9.87 5.56
C TRP A 90 -3.70 -8.95 6.77
N HIS A 91 -2.68 -8.62 7.57
CA HIS A 91 -2.82 -7.76 8.75
C HIS A 91 -3.31 -6.35 8.41
N GLN A 92 -2.78 -5.74 7.35
CA GLN A 92 -3.21 -4.42 6.88
C GLN A 92 -4.52 -4.45 6.10
N TRP A 93 -4.95 -5.64 5.67
CA TRP A 93 -6.06 -5.85 4.74
C TRP A 93 -5.95 -4.98 3.48
N SER A 94 -4.76 -4.91 2.88
CA SER A 94 -4.49 -4.02 1.75
C SER A 94 -4.73 -4.71 0.40
N LEU A 95 -5.87 -4.41 -0.25
CA LEU A 95 -6.15 -4.89 -1.60
C LEU A 95 -5.10 -4.42 -2.64
N SER A 96 -4.45 -3.29 -2.36
CA SER A 96 -3.40 -2.76 -3.24
C SER A 96 -2.14 -3.61 -3.20
N GLU A 97 -1.75 -4.12 -2.02
CA GLU A 97 -0.60 -5.02 -1.91
C GLU A 97 -0.87 -6.37 -2.58
N LEU A 98 -2.09 -6.91 -2.44
CA LEU A 98 -2.48 -8.12 -3.20
C LEU A 98 -2.37 -7.88 -4.72
N GLN A 99 -2.79 -6.70 -5.20
CA GLN A 99 -2.67 -6.31 -6.60
C GLN A 99 -1.21 -6.26 -7.05
N LEU A 100 -0.29 -5.76 -6.21
CA LEU A 100 1.14 -5.71 -6.51
C LEU A 100 1.75 -7.11 -6.65
N ILE A 101 1.36 -8.07 -5.80
CA ILE A 101 1.79 -9.48 -5.92
C ILE A 101 1.43 -10.04 -7.31
N ILE A 102 0.20 -9.78 -7.79
CA ILE A 102 -0.23 -10.21 -9.12
C ILE A 102 0.59 -9.52 -10.22
N PHE A 103 0.88 -8.24 -10.07
CA PHE A 103 1.65 -7.49 -11.05
C PHE A 103 3.11 -7.95 -11.13
N ASN A 104 3.74 -8.33 -10.02
CA ASN A 104 5.08 -8.92 -10.03
C ASN A 104 5.09 -10.24 -10.84
N MET A 105 4.08 -11.09 -10.65
CA MET A 105 3.91 -12.30 -11.48
C MET A 105 3.67 -11.98 -12.96
N LEU A 106 2.73 -11.09 -13.27
CA LEU A 106 2.38 -10.75 -14.66
C LEU A 106 3.55 -10.11 -15.41
N MET A 107 4.35 -9.30 -14.72
CA MET A 107 5.54 -8.65 -15.26
C MET A 107 6.54 -9.68 -15.80
N PHE A 108 6.70 -10.85 -15.17
CA PHE A 108 7.64 -11.89 -15.60
C PHE A 108 7.04 -12.98 -16.49
N ALA A 109 5.73 -13.04 -16.66
CA ALA A 109 5.08 -14.00 -17.56
C ALA A 109 5.64 -14.00 -19.00
N PRO A 110 5.99 -12.85 -19.62
CA PRO A 110 6.58 -12.83 -20.96
C PRO A 110 7.89 -13.62 -21.08
N LEU A 111 8.74 -13.65 -20.04
CA LEU A 111 10.00 -14.40 -20.06
C LEU A 111 9.74 -15.89 -20.33
N GLY A 112 8.93 -16.52 -19.48
CA GLY A 112 8.62 -17.95 -19.63
C GLY A 112 7.74 -18.26 -20.83
N PHE A 113 6.92 -17.30 -21.29
CA PHE A 113 6.12 -17.46 -22.50
C PHE A 113 6.99 -17.50 -23.77
N LEU A 114 8.00 -16.65 -23.88
CA LEU A 114 8.81 -16.50 -25.10
C LEU A 114 9.99 -17.48 -25.18
N LEU A 115 10.56 -17.90 -24.04
CA LEU A 115 11.72 -18.83 -24.02
C LEU A 115 11.50 -20.13 -24.82
N PRO A 116 10.35 -20.84 -24.73
CA PRO A 116 10.09 -22.07 -25.48
C PRO A 116 10.10 -21.92 -27.02
N LEU A 117 9.94 -20.69 -27.52
CA LEU A 117 9.98 -20.36 -28.94
C LEU A 117 11.41 -20.29 -29.49
N LEU A 118 12.40 -20.08 -28.61
CA LEU A 118 13.80 -19.92 -29.01
C LEU A 118 14.48 -21.23 -29.39
N SER A 119 14.18 -22.34 -28.71
CA SER A 119 14.73 -23.64 -29.06
C SER A 119 13.93 -24.79 -28.46
N LYS A 120 14.10 -26.00 -29.02
CA LYS A 120 13.51 -27.23 -28.43
C LYS A 120 14.02 -27.49 -27.00
N LYS A 121 15.28 -27.14 -26.70
CA LYS A 121 15.85 -27.28 -25.36
C LYS A 121 15.11 -26.40 -24.36
N LEU A 122 14.83 -25.15 -24.73
CA LEU A 122 14.09 -24.18 -23.90
C LEU A 122 12.60 -24.50 -23.73
N ARG A 123 12.12 -25.63 -24.27
CA ARG A 123 10.78 -26.18 -23.96
C ARG A 123 10.78 -27.06 -22.70
N HIS A 124 11.95 -27.40 -22.16
CA HIS A 124 12.04 -28.14 -20.90
C HIS A 124 11.83 -27.22 -19.71
N PHE A 125 10.87 -27.59 -18.85
CA PHE A 125 10.51 -26.83 -17.65
C PHE A 125 11.72 -26.45 -16.77
N GLY A 126 12.61 -27.41 -16.48
CA GLY A 126 13.77 -27.15 -15.62
C GLY A 126 14.73 -26.09 -16.17
N ILE A 127 14.85 -25.97 -17.49
CA ILE A 127 15.68 -24.93 -18.10
C ILE A 127 15.00 -23.56 -17.96
N VAL A 128 13.70 -23.47 -18.22
CA VAL A 128 12.96 -22.22 -18.04
C VAL A 128 12.96 -21.77 -16.58
N LEU A 129 12.78 -22.70 -15.65
CA LEU A 129 12.88 -22.44 -14.21
C LEU A 129 14.25 -21.90 -13.83
N GLY A 130 15.34 -22.56 -14.27
CA GLY A 130 16.71 -22.12 -13.98
C GLY A 130 17.02 -20.74 -14.57
N VAL A 131 16.59 -20.47 -15.82
CA VAL A 131 16.75 -19.15 -16.44
C VAL A 131 15.96 -18.09 -15.67
N SER A 132 14.72 -18.40 -15.25
CA SER A 132 13.88 -17.44 -14.52
C SER A 132 14.51 -17.07 -13.18
N ILE A 133 14.97 -18.07 -12.41
CA ILE A 133 15.67 -17.85 -11.13
C ILE A 133 16.92 -17.00 -11.35
N PHE A 134 17.74 -17.34 -12.35
CA PHE A 134 18.98 -16.61 -12.63
C PHE A 134 18.74 -15.16 -13.04
N VAL A 135 17.77 -14.92 -13.93
CA VAL A 135 17.43 -13.56 -14.39
C VAL A 135 16.90 -12.73 -13.24
N THR A 136 15.97 -13.26 -12.44
CA THR A 136 15.44 -12.49 -11.31
C THR A 136 16.49 -12.24 -10.24
N LEU A 137 17.30 -13.23 -9.86
CA LEU A 137 18.43 -13.02 -8.94
C LEU A 137 19.40 -11.95 -9.44
N GLY A 138 19.67 -11.92 -10.75
CA GLY A 138 20.51 -10.91 -11.37
C GLY A 138 19.93 -9.50 -11.25
N ILE A 139 18.61 -9.35 -11.41
CA ILE A 139 17.92 -8.06 -11.27
C ILE A 139 17.97 -7.57 -9.82
N GLU A 140 17.62 -8.43 -8.86
CA GLU A 140 17.69 -8.10 -7.42
C GLU A 140 19.11 -7.73 -6.99
N PHE A 141 20.11 -8.48 -7.47
CA PHE A 141 21.51 -8.19 -7.20
C PHE A 141 21.93 -6.83 -7.75
N ILE A 142 21.51 -6.48 -8.98
CA ILE A 142 21.78 -5.15 -9.56
C ILE A 142 21.11 -4.07 -8.72
N GLN A 143 19.85 -4.26 -8.30
CA GLN A 143 19.13 -3.28 -7.47
C GLN A 143 19.80 -3.06 -6.11
N MET A 144 20.25 -4.14 -5.46
CA MET A 144 20.98 -4.10 -4.20
C MET A 144 22.31 -3.34 -4.34
N VAL A 145 23.13 -3.68 -5.35
CA VAL A 145 24.43 -3.01 -5.59
C VAL A 145 24.26 -1.55 -5.98
N THR A 146 23.17 -1.21 -6.69
CA THR A 146 22.88 0.16 -7.12
C THR A 146 22.12 0.98 -6.07
N HIS A 147 21.74 0.41 -4.92
CA HIS A 147 20.95 1.06 -3.86
C HIS A 147 19.58 1.58 -4.36
N ARG A 148 19.01 0.91 -5.36
CA ARG A 148 17.73 1.27 -6.00
C ARG A 148 16.56 0.37 -5.58
N GLY A 149 16.82 -0.58 -4.69
CA GLY A 149 15.82 -1.47 -4.14
C GLY A 149 16.37 -2.34 -3.02
N ILE A 150 15.46 -3.00 -2.32
CA ILE A 150 15.71 -4.01 -1.31
C ILE A 150 15.83 -5.35 -2.03
N PHE A 151 16.79 -6.21 -1.63
CA PHE A 151 16.84 -7.58 -2.16
C PHE A 151 15.73 -8.40 -1.50
N GLU A 152 14.66 -8.71 -2.24
CA GLU A 152 13.46 -9.33 -1.68
C GLU A 152 13.24 -10.75 -2.20
N LEU A 153 13.21 -11.73 -1.29
CA LEU A 153 13.00 -13.13 -1.66
C LEU A 153 11.57 -13.38 -2.19
N ASN A 154 10.60 -12.59 -1.74
CA ASN A 154 9.22 -12.65 -2.24
C ASN A 154 9.12 -12.20 -3.71
N ASP A 155 9.88 -11.18 -4.12
CA ASP A 155 9.94 -10.75 -5.51
C ASP A 155 10.54 -11.83 -6.41
N ILE A 156 11.58 -12.52 -5.94
CA ILE A 156 12.11 -13.70 -6.65
C ILE A 156 11.03 -14.77 -6.83
N LEU A 157 10.30 -15.09 -5.76
CA LEU A 157 9.21 -16.07 -5.82
C LEU A 157 8.13 -15.66 -6.85
N HIS A 158 7.62 -14.43 -6.79
CA HIS A 158 6.56 -13.96 -7.66
C HIS A 158 7.00 -13.91 -9.13
N ASN A 159 8.20 -13.41 -9.40
CA ASN A 159 8.74 -13.34 -10.75
C ASN A 159 8.96 -14.74 -11.36
N VAL A 160 9.42 -15.71 -10.55
CA VAL A 160 9.55 -17.11 -10.98
C VAL A 160 8.17 -17.73 -11.24
N LEU A 161 7.18 -17.53 -10.36
CA LEU A 161 5.80 -18.01 -10.58
C LEU A 161 5.20 -17.41 -11.86
N GLY A 162 5.42 -16.12 -12.10
CA GLY A 162 5.05 -15.42 -13.32
C GLY A 162 5.60 -16.10 -14.56
N SER A 163 6.92 -16.32 -14.58
CA SER A 163 7.62 -16.99 -15.67
C SER A 163 7.10 -18.42 -15.87
N VAL A 164 6.88 -19.18 -14.79
CA VAL A 164 6.30 -20.53 -14.87
C VAL A 164 4.89 -20.49 -15.46
N ALA A 165 4.04 -19.53 -15.08
CA ALA A 165 2.71 -19.37 -15.66
C ALA A 165 2.77 -19.11 -17.17
N GLY A 166 3.63 -18.18 -17.59
CA GLY A 166 3.89 -17.91 -19.01
C GLY A 166 4.38 -19.14 -19.78
N TYR A 167 5.27 -19.92 -19.18
CA TYR A 167 5.76 -21.18 -19.76
C TYR A 167 4.66 -22.22 -19.93
N LEU A 168 3.83 -22.42 -18.91
CA LEU A 168 2.74 -23.41 -18.98
C LEU A 168 1.73 -23.00 -20.05
N LEU A 169 1.44 -21.71 -20.18
CA LEU A 169 0.60 -21.18 -21.25
C LEU A 169 1.19 -21.44 -22.64
N MET A 170 2.45 -21.08 -22.88
CA MET A 170 3.10 -21.33 -24.17
C MET A 170 3.21 -22.83 -24.48
N SER A 171 3.49 -23.66 -23.47
CA SER A 171 3.54 -25.11 -23.61
C SER A 171 2.18 -25.68 -24.03
N ALA A 172 1.09 -25.19 -23.45
CA ALA A 172 -0.26 -25.56 -23.86
C ALA A 172 -0.56 -25.17 -25.30
N ILE A 173 -0.16 -23.96 -25.71
CA ILE A 173 -0.30 -23.48 -27.10
C ILE A 173 0.50 -24.39 -28.05
N LEU A 174 1.78 -24.66 -27.76
CA LEU A 174 2.62 -25.52 -28.58
C LEU A 174 2.06 -26.94 -28.70
N ASP A 175 1.54 -27.51 -27.62
CA ASP A 175 0.91 -28.83 -27.63
C ASP A 175 -0.33 -28.86 -28.53
N CYS A 176 -1.19 -27.84 -28.42
CA CYS A 176 -2.41 -27.75 -29.22
C CYS A 176 -2.10 -27.54 -30.71
N VAL A 177 -1.13 -26.67 -31.03
CA VAL A 177 -0.70 -26.42 -32.41
C VAL A 177 -0.03 -27.65 -33.01
N THR A 178 0.86 -28.31 -32.28
CA THR A 178 1.59 -29.49 -32.78
C THR A 178 0.65 -30.67 -33.03
N ARG A 179 -0.37 -30.85 -32.19
CA ARG A 179 -1.35 -31.95 -32.30
C ARG A 179 -2.60 -31.58 -33.09
N ARG A 180 -2.72 -30.33 -33.55
CA ARG A 180 -3.88 -29.76 -34.26
C ARG A 180 -5.22 -30.00 -33.58
N LYS A 181 -5.24 -30.05 -32.25
CA LYS A 181 -6.45 -30.22 -31.42
C LYS A 181 -6.23 -29.66 -30.02
N ILE A 182 -7.32 -29.32 -29.33
CA ILE A 182 -7.25 -28.85 -27.95
C ILE A 182 -6.82 -30.01 -27.03
N ILE A 183 -5.71 -29.82 -26.32
CA ILE A 183 -5.21 -30.77 -25.33
C ILE A 183 -5.62 -30.28 -23.94
N VAL A 184 -6.80 -30.74 -23.48
CA VAL A 184 -7.39 -30.31 -22.21
C VAL A 184 -6.40 -30.43 -21.06
N LYS A 185 -5.63 -31.52 -20.96
CA LYS A 185 -4.60 -31.69 -19.92
C LYS A 185 -3.55 -30.57 -19.91
N SER A 186 -3.11 -30.10 -21.07
CA SER A 186 -2.11 -29.03 -21.16
C SER A 186 -2.73 -27.66 -20.86
N VAL A 187 -3.97 -27.43 -21.30
CA VAL A 187 -4.74 -26.23 -20.95
C VAL A 187 -4.98 -26.15 -19.44
N LEU A 188 -5.38 -27.25 -18.80
CA LEU A 188 -5.57 -27.31 -17.34
C LEU A 188 -4.27 -26.97 -16.59
N LYS A 189 -3.12 -27.46 -17.06
CA LYS A 189 -1.82 -27.10 -16.47
C LYS A 189 -1.55 -25.60 -16.54
N ALA A 190 -1.87 -24.93 -17.65
CA ALA A 190 -1.72 -23.49 -17.77
C ALA A 190 -2.57 -22.70 -16.77
N LEU A 191 -3.65 -23.30 -16.26
CA LEU A 191 -4.53 -22.70 -15.27
C LEU A 191 -4.13 -22.96 -13.81
N TYR A 192 -3.16 -23.83 -13.53
CA TYR A 192 -2.79 -24.19 -12.14
C TYR A 192 -2.42 -22.97 -11.28
N ILE A 193 -1.54 -22.09 -11.78
CA ILE A 193 -1.11 -20.89 -11.03
C ILE A 193 -2.27 -19.89 -10.91
N PRO A 194 -2.96 -19.48 -12.00
CA PRO A 194 -4.12 -18.59 -11.88
C PRO A 194 -5.20 -19.12 -10.94
N MET A 195 -5.55 -20.40 -11.03
CA MET A 195 -6.57 -21.01 -10.17
C MET A 195 -6.13 -21.06 -8.71
N PHE A 196 -4.85 -21.33 -8.42
CA PHE A 196 -4.32 -21.30 -7.07
C PHE A 196 -4.51 -19.92 -6.43
N PHE A 197 -4.16 -18.83 -7.13
CA PHE A 197 -4.32 -17.48 -6.59
C PHE A 197 -5.79 -17.03 -6.51
N VAL A 198 -6.62 -17.41 -7.47
CA VAL A 198 -8.08 -17.18 -7.39
C VAL A 198 -8.65 -17.87 -6.16
N LEU A 199 -8.29 -19.14 -5.91
CA LEU A 199 -8.73 -19.87 -4.72
C LEU A 199 -8.21 -19.22 -3.44
N LEU A 200 -6.90 -18.91 -3.37
CA LEU A 200 -6.26 -18.29 -2.23
C LEU A 200 -6.95 -16.97 -1.84
N PHE A 201 -7.16 -16.07 -2.80
CA PHE A 201 -7.79 -14.77 -2.54
C PHE A 201 -9.28 -14.91 -2.26
N SER A 202 -9.99 -15.84 -2.92
CA SER A 202 -11.40 -16.09 -2.61
C SER A 202 -11.57 -16.62 -1.18
N CYS A 203 -10.72 -17.56 -0.76
CA CYS A 203 -10.70 -18.04 0.62
C CYS A 203 -10.38 -16.92 1.60
N ALA A 204 -9.35 -16.09 1.33
CA ALA A 204 -9.02 -14.95 2.17
C ALA A 204 -10.18 -13.96 2.30
N LEU A 205 -10.88 -13.64 1.20
CA LEU A 205 -12.06 -12.78 1.19
C LEU A 205 -13.20 -13.38 2.00
N ILE A 206 -13.50 -14.68 1.84
CA ILE A 206 -14.56 -15.36 2.60
C ILE A 206 -14.23 -15.34 4.10
N VAL A 207 -13.01 -15.72 4.48
CA VAL A 207 -12.59 -15.70 5.89
C VAL A 207 -12.66 -14.29 6.46
N TYR A 208 -12.21 -13.28 5.71
CA TYR A 208 -12.31 -11.90 6.15
C TYR A 208 -13.75 -11.43 6.31
N HIS A 209 -14.63 -11.70 5.34
CA HIS A 209 -16.02 -11.25 5.38
C HIS A 209 -16.86 -11.97 6.44
N THR A 210 -16.45 -13.18 6.86
CA THR A 210 -17.13 -13.93 7.93
C THR A 210 -16.73 -13.49 9.34
N LYS A 211 -15.56 -12.88 9.53
CA LYS A 211 -15.20 -12.25 10.82
C LYS A 211 -16.18 -11.11 11.13
N GLU A 212 -16.53 -10.88 12.39
CA GLU A 212 -17.26 -9.67 12.77
C GLU A 212 -16.34 -8.45 12.61
N LEU A 213 -15.20 -8.49 13.30
CA LEU A 213 -14.18 -7.45 13.32
C LEU A 213 -13.22 -7.54 12.12
N GLY A 214 -12.65 -6.41 11.76
CA GLY A 214 -11.56 -6.28 10.81
C GLY A 214 -10.20 -6.66 11.42
N ASN A 215 -9.17 -6.57 10.60
CA ASN A 215 -7.80 -6.78 11.03
C ASN A 215 -7.21 -5.45 11.54
N LEU A 216 -6.39 -5.53 12.58
CA LEU A 216 -5.62 -4.41 13.11
C LEU A 216 -4.21 -4.43 12.51
N SER A 217 -3.81 -3.31 11.90
CA SER A 217 -2.52 -3.14 11.22
C SER A 217 -1.34 -2.90 12.18
N ILE A 218 -1.39 -3.50 13.38
CA ILE A 218 -0.37 -3.37 14.44
C ILE A 218 0.35 -4.71 14.71
N ARG A 219 -0.07 -5.79 14.06
CA ARG A 219 0.56 -7.10 14.19
C ARG A 219 1.73 -7.23 13.19
N PRO A 220 2.91 -7.70 13.63
CA PRO A 220 4.04 -7.87 12.73
C PRO A 220 3.80 -9.03 11.77
N ALA A 221 4.41 -8.98 10.59
CA ALA A 221 4.38 -10.10 9.65
C ALA A 221 5.15 -11.32 10.20
N VAL A 222 6.21 -11.06 10.96
CA VAL A 222 7.04 -12.09 11.61
C VAL A 222 7.41 -11.58 13.01
N PRO A 223 7.30 -12.41 14.05
CA PRO A 223 7.63 -11.98 15.41
C PRO A 223 9.09 -11.52 15.55
N GLN A 224 9.31 -10.59 16.47
CA GLN A 224 10.64 -10.13 16.89
C GLN A 224 11.39 -11.23 17.65
N ASN A 225 12.71 -11.28 17.48
CA ASN A 225 13.53 -12.24 18.21
C ASN A 225 13.82 -11.77 19.64
N MET A 226 12.93 -12.09 20.57
CA MET A 226 13.04 -11.65 21.96
C MET A 226 14.06 -12.43 22.80
N LYS A 227 14.72 -13.47 22.27
CA LYS A 227 15.66 -14.31 23.05
C LYS A 227 16.92 -13.56 23.49
N GLN A 228 17.25 -12.48 22.79
CA GLN A 228 18.49 -11.72 22.93
C GLN A 228 18.24 -10.30 23.48
N VAL A 229 17.01 -10.01 23.86
CA VAL A 229 16.57 -8.72 24.37
C VAL A 229 16.36 -8.83 25.87
N ASP A 230 17.00 -7.94 26.64
CA ASP A 230 16.79 -7.84 28.08
C ASP A 230 15.53 -7.01 28.34
N VAL A 231 14.42 -7.66 28.69
CA VAL A 231 13.14 -7.00 28.94
C VAL A 231 12.92 -6.81 30.44
N LYS A 232 12.79 -5.56 30.89
CA LYS A 232 12.49 -5.20 32.27
C LYS A 232 11.12 -4.54 32.36
N LEU A 233 10.24 -5.15 33.14
CA LEU A 233 8.95 -4.58 33.47
C LEU A 233 9.07 -3.80 34.80
N LYS A 234 8.85 -2.49 34.77
CA LYS A 234 8.95 -1.59 35.95
C LYS A 234 7.61 -1.25 36.58
N ILE A 235 6.54 -1.91 36.13
CA ILE A 235 5.15 -1.66 36.55
C ILE A 235 4.46 -2.96 36.89
N ASP A 236 3.49 -2.88 37.80
CA ASP A 236 2.59 -3.99 38.09
C ASP A 236 1.45 -4.03 37.06
N LEU A 237 1.29 -5.17 36.41
CA LEU A 237 0.24 -5.38 35.41
C LEU A 237 -0.93 -6.16 36.03
N PRO A 238 -2.17 -5.62 35.97
CA PRO A 238 -3.35 -6.35 36.39
C PRO A 238 -3.51 -7.66 35.63
N THR A 239 -4.01 -8.67 36.34
CA THR A 239 -4.36 -9.99 35.78
C THR A 239 -5.85 -10.12 35.48
N ASP A 240 -6.66 -9.21 36.00
CA ASP A 240 -8.10 -9.22 35.80
C ASP A 240 -8.44 -8.74 34.40
N THR A 241 -9.46 -9.36 33.81
CA THR A 241 -10.06 -8.93 32.56
C THR A 241 -11.18 -7.95 32.84
N GLU A 242 -11.39 -7.01 31.94
CA GLU A 242 -12.48 -6.03 32.02
C GLU A 242 -13.32 -6.05 30.74
N SER A 243 -14.50 -5.45 30.81
CA SER A 243 -15.38 -5.26 29.65
C SER A 243 -15.44 -3.78 29.27
N VAL A 244 -15.05 -3.46 28.05
CA VAL A 244 -14.93 -2.09 27.53
C VAL A 244 -15.82 -1.89 26.30
N SER A 245 -16.05 -0.65 25.92
CA SER A 245 -17.00 -0.32 24.86
C SER A 245 -16.41 -0.44 23.47
N LEU A 246 -17.16 -1.01 22.53
CA LEU A 246 -16.78 -1.13 21.13
C LEU A 246 -17.58 -0.12 20.30
N TYR A 247 -16.90 0.61 19.42
CA TYR A 247 -17.53 1.60 18.54
C TYR A 247 -17.29 1.27 17.07
N ARG A 248 -18.01 1.97 16.19
CA ARG A 248 -17.84 1.85 14.75
C ARG A 248 -18.08 3.17 14.04
N ASN A 249 -17.14 3.55 13.17
CA ASN A 249 -17.30 4.67 12.28
C ASN A 249 -17.96 4.21 10.96
N LYS A 250 -19.13 4.77 10.65
CA LYS A 250 -19.92 4.44 9.45
C LYS A 250 -19.47 5.19 8.20
N GLN A 251 -18.59 6.17 8.35
CA GLN A 251 -17.96 6.88 7.25
C GLN A 251 -16.81 6.06 6.65
N ILE A 252 -16.17 5.16 7.41
CA ILE A 252 -15.17 4.24 6.86
C ILE A 252 -15.83 3.31 5.83
N HIS A 253 -15.16 3.12 4.68
CA HIS A 253 -15.64 2.41 3.49
C HIS A 253 -16.92 2.97 2.84
N ASN A 254 -17.35 4.18 3.19
CA ASN A 254 -18.58 4.79 2.67
C ASN A 254 -18.33 5.68 1.45
N LEU A 255 -18.21 5.07 0.28
CA LEU A 255 -18.02 5.80 -0.98
C LEU A 255 -19.17 6.80 -1.29
N LYS A 256 -20.38 6.53 -0.82
CA LYS A 256 -21.53 7.43 -1.03
C LYS A 256 -21.30 8.74 -0.27
N TYR A 257 -20.92 8.66 1.00
CA TYR A 257 -20.54 9.81 1.81
C TYR A 257 -19.41 10.61 1.16
N GLY A 258 -18.31 9.96 0.75
CA GLY A 258 -17.20 10.65 0.08
C GLY A 258 -17.61 11.39 -1.20
N LYS A 259 -18.51 10.82 -2.01
CA LYS A 259 -19.08 11.49 -3.20
C LYS A 259 -19.94 12.69 -2.83
N GLU A 260 -20.73 12.59 -1.77
CA GLU A 260 -21.58 13.67 -1.29
C GLU A 260 -20.75 14.85 -0.79
N ILE A 261 -19.72 14.60 0.03
CA ILE A 261 -18.80 15.64 0.51
C ILE A 261 -18.03 16.28 -0.65
N ALA A 262 -17.50 15.49 -1.59
CA ALA A 262 -16.81 16.02 -2.77
C ALA A 262 -17.72 17.00 -3.54
N ALA A 263 -18.99 16.64 -3.75
CA ALA A 263 -19.97 17.51 -4.41
C ALA A 263 -20.34 18.74 -3.57
N ARG A 264 -20.36 18.66 -2.23
CA ARG A 264 -20.54 19.82 -1.35
C ARG A 264 -19.36 20.79 -1.47
N MET A 265 -18.12 20.28 -1.46
CA MET A 265 -16.91 21.10 -1.61
C MET A 265 -16.83 21.76 -2.98
N GLU A 266 -17.15 21.01 -4.04
CA GLU A 266 -17.25 21.55 -5.40
C GLU A 266 -18.17 22.78 -5.46
N LYS A 267 -19.37 22.66 -4.91
CA LYS A 267 -20.35 23.76 -4.85
C LYS A 267 -19.91 24.91 -3.93
N SER A 268 -19.38 24.59 -2.75
CA SER A 268 -18.98 25.59 -1.75
C SER A 268 -17.86 26.51 -2.26
N PHE A 269 -16.93 25.95 -3.03
CA PHE A 269 -15.80 26.68 -3.59
C PHE A 269 -15.96 27.07 -5.07
N ASN A 270 -17.13 26.83 -5.67
CA ASN A 270 -17.41 27.08 -7.10
C ASN A 270 -16.37 26.45 -8.04
N LEU A 271 -16.00 25.22 -7.74
CA LEU A 271 -15.07 24.43 -8.53
C LEU A 271 -15.81 23.66 -9.63
N GLN A 272 -15.08 23.23 -10.65
CA GLN A 272 -15.59 22.34 -11.70
C GLN A 272 -14.74 21.08 -11.77
N GLN A 273 -15.38 19.90 -11.77
CA GLN A 273 -14.66 18.65 -11.89
C GLN A 273 -13.92 18.52 -13.25
N LYS A 274 -12.61 18.24 -13.18
CA LYS A 274 -11.76 17.89 -14.31
C LYS A 274 -11.65 16.37 -14.45
N GLY A 275 -12.18 15.83 -15.54
CA GLY A 275 -12.07 14.40 -15.83
C GLY A 275 -12.90 13.52 -14.87
N ARG A 276 -12.45 12.29 -14.64
CA ARG A 276 -13.15 11.30 -13.81
C ARG A 276 -12.43 11.11 -12.47
N MET A 277 -13.19 10.66 -11.46
CA MET A 277 -12.63 10.24 -10.18
C MET A 277 -11.59 9.12 -10.39
N ARG A 278 -10.41 9.32 -9.79
CA ARG A 278 -9.30 8.35 -9.78
C ARG A 278 -9.35 7.49 -8.52
N ILE A 279 -8.84 6.26 -8.65
CA ILE A 279 -8.74 5.30 -7.55
C ILE A 279 -7.27 4.99 -7.26
N GLU A 280 -6.83 5.31 -6.05
CA GLU A 280 -5.48 5.06 -5.57
C GLU A 280 -5.51 4.35 -4.21
N GLY A 281 -5.56 3.02 -4.28
CA GLY A 281 -5.77 2.19 -3.09
C GLY A 281 -7.09 2.51 -2.41
N PHE A 282 -7.03 2.89 -1.13
CA PHE A 282 -8.20 3.32 -0.38
C PHE A 282 -8.64 4.75 -0.70
N ASN A 283 -7.83 5.52 -1.42
CA ASN A 283 -8.14 6.90 -1.76
C ASN A 283 -9.03 6.99 -2.99
N ARG A 284 -9.97 7.92 -2.93
CA ARG A 284 -10.83 8.34 -4.04
C ARG A 284 -10.50 9.80 -4.30
N ILE A 285 -10.04 10.10 -5.52
CA ILE A 285 -9.43 11.39 -5.84
C ILE A 285 -10.24 12.07 -6.93
N TRP A 286 -10.65 13.31 -6.69
CA TRP A 286 -11.28 14.19 -7.65
C TRP A 286 -10.35 15.37 -7.93
N THR A 287 -10.13 15.65 -9.20
CA THR A 287 -9.43 16.85 -9.63
C THR A 287 -10.47 17.90 -9.99
N TYR A 288 -10.30 19.09 -9.45
CA TYR A 288 -11.17 20.24 -9.63
C TYR A 288 -10.37 21.37 -10.27
N ILE A 289 -11.05 22.24 -11.02
CA ILE A 289 -10.48 23.47 -11.55
C ILE A 289 -11.35 24.65 -11.09
N ASP A 290 -10.73 25.77 -10.72
CA ASP A 290 -11.45 27.02 -10.44
C ASP A 290 -11.69 27.86 -11.72
N LYS A 291 -12.15 29.10 -11.58
CA LYS A 291 -12.40 29.98 -12.73
C LYS A 291 -11.13 30.47 -13.42
N ASP A 292 -10.01 30.47 -12.70
CA ASP A 292 -8.72 30.97 -13.17
C ASP A 292 -7.84 29.84 -13.77
N GLY A 293 -8.36 28.61 -13.78
CA GLY A 293 -7.66 27.45 -14.33
C GLY A 293 -6.75 26.73 -13.31
N LYS A 294 -6.77 27.12 -12.04
CA LYS A 294 -5.98 26.46 -10.99
C LYS A 294 -6.57 25.11 -10.61
N GLU A 295 -5.70 24.11 -10.44
CA GLU A 295 -6.10 22.76 -10.08
C GLU A 295 -6.12 22.54 -8.57
N PHE A 296 -7.18 21.89 -8.09
CA PHE A 296 -7.38 21.49 -6.71
C PHE A 296 -7.62 19.98 -6.67
N THR A 297 -7.07 19.30 -5.68
CA THR A 297 -7.21 17.85 -5.51
C THR A 297 -8.01 17.58 -4.26
N PHE A 298 -9.18 16.98 -4.40
CA PHE A 298 -9.96 16.45 -3.29
C PHE A 298 -9.70 14.96 -3.15
N THR A 299 -9.32 14.52 -1.97
CA THR A 299 -9.02 13.11 -1.66
C THR A 299 -9.86 12.65 -0.50
N TYR A 300 -10.61 11.56 -0.67
CA TYR A 300 -11.34 10.90 0.41
C TYR A 300 -10.73 9.52 0.67
N SER A 301 -10.39 9.24 1.94
CA SER A 301 -9.81 7.97 2.37
C SER A 301 -10.91 7.01 2.83
N LEU A 302 -11.14 5.93 2.09
CA LEU A 302 -12.06 4.87 2.53
C LEU A 302 -11.58 4.16 3.79
N GLN A 303 -10.28 4.19 4.09
CA GLN A 303 -9.71 3.49 5.24
C GLN A 303 -9.91 4.26 6.55
N ARG A 304 -9.90 5.60 6.49
CA ARG A 304 -10.01 6.46 7.68
C ARG A 304 -11.36 7.17 7.79
N GLY A 305 -12.08 7.37 6.68
CA GLY A 305 -13.29 8.19 6.65
C GLY A 305 -13.02 9.69 6.53
N GLY A 306 -11.79 10.14 6.78
CA GLY A 306 -11.32 11.50 6.53
C GLY A 306 -11.14 11.86 5.05
N TRP A 307 -11.03 13.16 4.78
CA TRP A 307 -10.81 13.72 3.45
C TRP A 307 -10.03 15.03 3.49
N GLY A 308 -9.39 15.38 2.38
CA GLY A 308 -8.70 16.66 2.23
C GLY A 308 -8.95 17.32 0.89
N LEU A 309 -8.83 18.65 0.85
CA LEU A 309 -8.84 19.47 -0.37
C LEU A 309 -7.54 20.29 -0.41
N TYR A 310 -6.71 20.01 -1.40
CA TYR A 310 -5.36 20.56 -1.50
C TYR A 310 -5.11 21.29 -2.82
N HIS A 311 -4.33 22.37 -2.77
CA HIS A 311 -3.81 23.09 -3.93
C HIS A 311 -2.27 23.14 -3.90
N GLU A 312 -1.65 22.71 -5.00
CA GLU A 312 -0.19 22.80 -5.16
C GLU A 312 0.19 24.15 -5.82
N GLY A 313 1.13 24.88 -5.23
CA GLY A 313 1.82 26.00 -5.90
C GLY A 313 1.64 27.39 -5.30
N ASP A 314 0.86 27.57 -4.23
CA ASP A 314 0.81 28.83 -3.48
C ASP A 314 1.64 28.75 -2.19
N ASN A 315 2.38 29.83 -1.88
CA ASN A 315 3.19 29.91 -0.66
C ASN A 315 2.29 29.98 0.59
N ASN A 316 2.71 29.24 1.62
CA ASN A 316 2.10 29.28 2.94
C ASN A 316 2.80 30.33 3.83
N ASP A 317 2.53 31.61 3.57
CA ASP A 317 3.14 32.72 4.31
C ASP A 317 2.46 32.93 5.68
N PRO A 318 3.23 33.17 6.77
CA PRO A 318 2.69 33.47 8.08
C PRO A 318 1.74 34.68 8.08
N MET A 319 0.78 34.67 9.01
CA MET A 319 -0.22 35.72 9.16
C MET A 319 -0.23 36.28 10.58
N LYS A 320 -0.58 37.57 10.70
CA LYS A 320 -0.85 38.17 12.00
C LYS A 320 -2.06 37.46 12.67
N PRO A 321 -2.05 37.22 13.99
CA PRO A 321 -3.13 36.53 14.69
C PRO A 321 -4.53 37.08 14.40
N ASP A 322 -4.73 38.40 14.50
CA ASP A 322 -6.03 39.03 14.23
C ASP A 322 -6.57 38.79 12.81
N ARG A 323 -5.67 38.64 11.82
CA ARG A 323 -6.04 38.34 10.43
C ARG A 323 -6.41 36.86 10.31
N LEU A 324 -5.65 35.98 10.94
CA LEU A 324 -5.90 34.55 10.95
C LEU A 324 -7.26 34.24 11.60
N GLU A 325 -7.57 34.88 12.73
CA GLU A 325 -8.86 34.73 13.41
C GLU A 325 -10.05 35.18 12.54
N LYS A 326 -9.89 36.26 11.76
CA LYS A 326 -10.90 36.66 10.76
C LYS A 326 -11.12 35.61 9.67
N TYR A 327 -10.07 34.96 9.21
CA TYR A 327 -10.20 33.82 8.30
C TYR A 327 -10.90 32.64 9.00
N GLY A 328 -10.58 32.36 10.26
CA GLY A 328 -11.28 31.39 11.10
C GLY A 328 -12.79 31.61 11.10
N GLN A 329 -13.24 32.85 11.36
CA GLN A 329 -14.66 33.20 11.34
C GLN A 329 -15.30 33.04 9.94
N TYR A 330 -14.58 33.40 8.88
CA TYR A 330 -15.06 33.25 7.50
C TYR A 330 -15.23 31.78 7.10
N TYR A 331 -14.17 30.98 7.27
CA TYR A 331 -14.19 29.57 6.89
C TYR A 331 -15.09 28.76 7.82
N GLY A 332 -15.12 29.05 9.12
CA GLY A 332 -16.02 28.41 10.09
C GLY A 332 -17.49 28.55 9.68
N LYS A 333 -17.94 29.76 9.33
CA LYS A 333 -19.32 29.98 8.81
C LYS A 333 -19.60 29.17 7.56
N LYS A 334 -18.61 29.09 6.66
CA LYS A 334 -18.72 28.32 5.42
C LYS A 334 -18.83 26.82 5.69
N LEU A 335 -18.00 26.28 6.58
CA LEU A 335 -18.02 24.86 6.96
C LEU A 335 -19.31 24.46 7.69
N VAL A 336 -19.85 25.33 8.54
CA VAL A 336 -21.19 25.14 9.14
C VAL A 336 -22.27 25.12 8.06
N SER A 337 -22.22 26.04 7.08
CA SER A 337 -23.21 26.08 5.99
C SER A 337 -23.19 24.85 5.09
N THR A 338 -22.07 24.12 5.05
CA THR A 338 -21.92 22.85 4.32
C THR A 338 -22.17 21.60 5.17
N ASP A 339 -22.55 21.77 6.44
CA ASP A 339 -22.78 20.65 7.38
C ASP A 339 -21.52 19.77 7.51
N VAL A 340 -20.36 20.45 7.62
CA VAL A 340 -19.03 19.84 7.78
C VAL A 340 -18.47 20.10 9.16
N LEU A 341 -18.58 21.32 9.68
CA LEU A 341 -18.08 21.68 11.01
C LEU A 341 -19.13 21.36 12.07
N PRO A 342 -18.87 20.41 13.01
CA PRO A 342 -19.78 20.14 14.11
C PRO A 342 -19.90 21.33 15.07
N PRO A 343 -21.04 21.49 15.76
CA PRO A 343 -21.31 22.66 16.61
C PRO A 343 -20.49 22.69 17.90
N ASP A 344 -20.01 21.55 18.36
CA ASP A 344 -19.23 21.31 19.57
C ASP A 344 -17.72 21.43 19.36
N ALA A 345 -17.27 21.64 18.13
CA ALA A 345 -15.85 21.79 17.81
C ALA A 345 -15.25 23.10 18.35
N VAL A 346 -14.12 23.00 19.03
CA VAL A 346 -13.40 24.12 19.64
C VAL A 346 -12.42 24.71 18.63
N PHE A 347 -12.57 26.00 18.33
CA PHE A 347 -11.69 26.71 17.40
C PHE A 347 -10.37 27.12 18.07
N SER A 348 -9.27 26.94 17.35
CA SER A 348 -7.94 27.41 17.71
C SER A 348 -7.11 27.79 16.46
N THR A 349 -5.93 28.37 16.68
CA THR A 349 -4.96 28.70 15.63
C THR A 349 -3.59 28.11 15.95
N GLN A 350 -2.87 27.64 14.94
CA GLN A 350 -1.56 27.00 15.08
C GLN A 350 -0.57 27.55 14.04
N ASP A 351 0.73 27.58 14.38
CA ASP A 351 1.85 27.86 13.47
C ASP A 351 1.74 29.14 12.63
N GLU A 352 1.06 30.17 13.16
CA GLU A 352 0.83 31.49 12.54
C GLU A 352 0.11 31.47 11.17
N ASN A 353 -0.36 30.32 10.70
CA ASN A 353 -1.02 30.17 9.40
C ASN A 353 -2.15 29.13 9.37
N THR A 354 -2.30 28.33 10.42
CA THR A 354 -3.23 27.20 10.44
C THR A 354 -4.42 27.50 11.33
N LEU A 355 -5.60 27.24 10.80
CA LEU A 355 -6.87 27.26 11.52
C LEU A 355 -7.22 25.84 11.91
N ARG A 356 -7.69 25.64 13.13
CA ARG A 356 -7.98 24.31 13.66
C ARG A 356 -9.30 24.30 14.42
N TRP A 357 -10.05 23.21 14.24
CA TRP A 357 -11.25 22.91 15.03
C TRP A 357 -11.14 21.50 15.56
N ASP A 358 -11.16 21.32 16.88
CA ASP A 358 -10.96 20.03 17.53
C ASP A 358 -12.18 19.63 18.36
N ILE A 359 -12.47 18.32 18.38
CA ILE A 359 -13.35 17.70 19.38
C ILE A 359 -12.52 16.63 20.07
N GLU A 360 -12.19 16.90 21.33
CA GLU A 360 -11.45 15.97 22.18
C GLU A 360 -12.43 15.21 23.09
N GLN A 361 -12.14 13.93 23.29
CA GLN A 361 -12.90 13.08 24.20
C GLN A 361 -11.97 12.53 25.28
N ASN A 362 -12.51 12.33 26.49
CA ASN A 362 -11.74 11.67 27.53
C ASN A 362 -11.69 10.16 27.25
N MET A 363 -10.48 9.56 27.28
CA MET A 363 -10.32 8.13 27.04
C MET A 363 -11.13 7.27 28.02
N THR A 364 -11.29 7.68 29.27
CA THR A 364 -12.11 6.97 30.27
C THR A 364 -13.58 6.91 29.86
N ASP A 365 -14.09 8.00 29.27
CA ASP A 365 -15.46 8.09 28.77
C ASP A 365 -15.66 7.21 27.54
N ILE A 366 -14.65 7.10 26.67
CA ILE A 366 -14.65 6.15 25.55
C ILE A 366 -14.61 4.70 26.06
N ILE A 367 -13.74 4.38 27.01
CA ILE A 367 -13.55 3.01 27.50
C ILE A 367 -14.84 2.48 28.17
N HIS A 368 -15.49 3.30 28.98
CA HIS A 368 -16.61 2.86 29.81
C HIS A 368 -17.99 3.37 29.39
N GLY A 369 -18.06 4.31 28.44
CA GLY A 369 -19.30 4.93 27.97
C GLY A 369 -20.17 4.01 27.12
N ASP A 370 -21.41 4.40 26.86
CA ASP A 370 -22.40 3.59 26.16
C ASP A 370 -23.22 4.39 25.12
N SER A 371 -22.70 5.55 24.72
CA SER A 371 -23.33 6.45 23.75
C SER A 371 -22.43 6.73 22.55
N ASP A 372 -23.06 7.17 21.45
CA ASP A 372 -22.33 7.72 20.32
C ASP A 372 -21.50 8.95 20.73
N PHE A 373 -20.37 9.16 20.07
CA PHE A 373 -19.57 10.37 20.23
C PHE A 373 -18.88 10.77 18.92
N THR A 374 -18.39 11.99 18.88
CA THR A 374 -17.55 12.50 17.80
C THR A 374 -16.21 12.92 18.38
N GLU A 375 -15.14 12.67 17.66
CA GLU A 375 -13.80 13.14 18.00
C GLU A 375 -13.02 13.48 16.73
N GLY A 376 -11.91 14.18 16.88
CA GLY A 376 -10.98 14.45 15.79
C GLY A 376 -10.85 15.94 15.48
N PHE A 377 -10.46 16.27 14.25
CA PHE A 377 -10.10 17.63 13.91
C PHE A 377 -10.44 18.04 12.48
N ILE A 378 -10.48 19.35 12.26
CA ILE A 378 -10.40 19.99 10.95
C ILE A 378 -9.22 20.94 10.98
N MET A 379 -8.29 20.81 10.04
CA MET A 379 -7.18 21.75 9.83
C MET A 379 -7.38 22.47 8.50
N LEU A 380 -7.14 23.79 8.49
CA LEU A 380 -7.28 24.60 7.28
C LEU A 380 -6.17 25.63 7.19
N ILE A 381 -5.51 25.71 6.03
CA ILE A 381 -4.57 26.77 5.67
C ILE A 381 -5.29 27.73 4.72
N PRO A 382 -5.57 28.98 5.13
CA PRO A 382 -6.30 29.94 4.31
C PRO A 382 -5.41 30.52 3.21
N SER A 383 -5.98 30.72 2.02
CA SER A 383 -5.31 31.49 0.97
C SER A 383 -5.44 32.99 1.24
N GLN A 384 -4.32 33.72 1.08
CA GLN A 384 -4.34 35.19 1.11
C GLN A 384 -4.75 35.82 -0.23
N LYS A 385 -4.87 35.01 -1.29
CA LYS A 385 -5.13 35.47 -2.67
C LYS A 385 -6.57 35.24 -3.11
N HIS A 386 -7.21 34.19 -2.59
CA HIS A 386 -8.57 33.80 -2.96
C HIS A 386 -9.32 33.14 -1.79
N GLN A 387 -10.61 32.87 -2.00
CA GLN A 387 -11.52 32.31 -0.98
C GLN A 387 -11.48 30.79 -0.85
N ILE A 388 -10.70 30.11 -1.69
CA ILE A 388 -10.47 28.67 -1.64
C ILE A 388 -9.25 28.43 -0.73
N PRO A 389 -9.30 27.50 0.24
CA PRO A 389 -8.16 27.20 1.09
C PRO A 389 -6.99 26.62 0.27
N LEU A 390 -5.76 26.80 0.78
CA LEU A 390 -4.58 26.14 0.22
C LEU A 390 -4.57 24.65 0.59
N ASP A 391 -4.97 24.40 1.84
CA ASP A 391 -5.14 23.06 2.38
C ASP A 391 -6.34 23.05 3.32
N LEU A 392 -7.11 21.97 3.29
CA LEU A 392 -8.21 21.70 4.17
C LEU A 392 -8.21 20.20 4.41
N ASP A 393 -7.85 19.79 5.62
CA ASP A 393 -7.83 18.42 6.07
C ASP A 393 -8.94 18.18 7.10
N TYR A 394 -9.67 17.10 6.92
CA TYR A 394 -10.82 16.71 7.73
C TYR A 394 -10.63 15.28 8.22
N ASP A 395 -10.55 15.13 9.54
CA ASP A 395 -10.46 13.84 10.22
C ASP A 395 -11.38 13.79 11.45
N MET A 396 -12.60 14.32 11.30
CA MET A 396 -13.66 14.16 12.31
C MET A 396 -14.31 12.78 12.15
N ASN A 397 -14.43 12.08 13.26
CA ASN A 397 -14.82 10.69 13.33
C ASN A 397 -16.09 10.53 14.16
N GLU A 398 -17.19 10.17 13.49
CA GLU A 398 -18.46 9.84 14.16
C GLU A 398 -18.46 8.37 14.61
N ASN A 399 -18.24 8.15 15.90
CA ASN A 399 -18.21 6.85 16.52
C ASN A 399 -19.59 6.44 17.02
N LYS A 400 -20.14 5.38 16.42
CA LYS A 400 -21.41 4.77 16.85
C LYS A 400 -21.16 3.67 17.86
N TYR A 401 -21.82 3.74 19.02
CA TYR A 401 -21.73 2.69 20.02
C TYR A 401 -22.27 1.37 19.46
N VAL A 402 -21.56 0.27 19.69
CA VAL A 402 -21.95 -1.06 19.23
C VAL A 402 -22.43 -1.92 20.41
N ARG A 403 -21.55 -2.18 21.39
CA ARG A 403 -21.79 -2.98 22.61
C ARG A 403 -20.51 -3.00 23.45
N LYS A 404 -20.54 -3.61 24.63
CA LYS A 404 -19.31 -3.98 25.35
C LYS A 404 -18.65 -5.24 24.77
N VAL A 405 -17.34 -5.34 24.96
CA VAL A 405 -16.45 -6.47 24.65
C VAL A 405 -15.63 -6.82 25.87
N ASP A 406 -15.43 -8.11 26.11
CA ASP A 406 -14.42 -8.55 27.07
C ASP A 406 -13.04 -8.45 26.40
N ILE A 407 -12.07 -7.89 27.14
CA ILE A 407 -10.68 -7.77 26.70
C ILE A 407 -9.76 -8.62 27.57
N ILE A 408 -8.63 -9.01 26.99
CA ILE A 408 -7.56 -9.68 27.73
C ILE A 408 -6.97 -8.75 28.79
N SER A 409 -6.38 -9.31 29.84
CA SER A 409 -5.70 -8.49 30.85
C SER A 409 -4.42 -7.84 30.31
N PRO A 410 -3.96 -6.71 30.89
CA PRO A 410 -2.65 -6.12 30.56
C PRO A 410 -1.50 -7.13 30.72
N ALA A 411 -1.55 -8.00 31.74
CA ALA A 411 -0.57 -9.07 31.93
C ALA A 411 -0.58 -10.11 30.80
N GLN A 412 -1.74 -10.39 30.18
CA GLN A 412 -1.82 -11.25 29.00
C GLN A 412 -1.28 -10.54 27.75
N ALA A 413 -1.60 -9.26 27.55
CA ALA A 413 -1.07 -8.46 26.44
C ALA A 413 0.47 -8.38 26.49
N TYR A 414 1.06 -8.23 27.68
CA TYR A 414 2.51 -8.26 27.87
C TYR A 414 3.17 -9.58 27.42
N LYS A 415 2.46 -10.72 27.51
CA LYS A 415 2.98 -11.99 26.99
C LYS A 415 3.18 -11.98 25.48
N ASP A 416 2.42 -11.17 24.75
CA ASP A 416 2.61 -11.01 23.31
C ASP A 416 3.86 -10.16 23.00
N ILE A 417 4.19 -9.18 23.86
CA ILE A 417 5.48 -8.47 23.79
C ILE A 417 6.63 -9.45 24.00
N LEU A 418 6.56 -10.31 25.02
CA LEU A 418 7.60 -11.32 25.26
C LEU A 418 7.76 -12.35 24.12
N LYS A 419 6.71 -12.57 23.32
CA LYS A 419 6.77 -13.42 22.13
C LYS A 419 7.24 -12.68 20.88
N GLY A 420 7.44 -11.36 20.95
CA GLY A 420 7.79 -10.51 19.82
C GLY A 420 6.61 -10.24 18.87
N ASN A 421 5.37 -10.43 19.31
CA ASN A 421 4.16 -10.26 18.50
C ASN A 421 3.73 -8.79 18.38
N PHE A 422 4.68 -7.90 18.09
CA PHE A 422 4.43 -6.48 17.89
C PHE A 422 5.26 -5.89 16.75
N ALA A 423 4.75 -4.82 16.15
CA ALA A 423 5.43 -4.11 15.08
C ALA A 423 6.43 -3.09 15.65
N ILE A 424 7.63 -3.06 15.09
CA ILE A 424 8.65 -2.05 15.34
C ILE A 424 9.34 -1.73 14.01
N TYR A 425 9.81 -0.49 13.85
CA TYR A 425 10.44 -0.04 12.61
C TYR A 425 11.79 -0.72 12.36
N ASN A 426 12.65 -0.74 13.39
CA ASN A 426 13.93 -1.43 13.35
C ASN A 426 13.81 -2.74 14.12
N ASP A 427 14.26 -3.84 13.51
CA ASP A 427 14.33 -5.14 14.17
C ASP A 427 15.24 -5.04 15.41
N LEU A 428 14.82 -5.71 16.49
CA LEU A 428 15.61 -5.79 17.71
C LEU A 428 16.86 -6.65 17.49
N VAL A 429 17.97 -6.21 18.08
CA VAL A 429 19.29 -6.84 17.95
C VAL A 429 19.82 -7.36 19.29
N ASP A 430 20.90 -8.13 19.22
CA ASP A 430 21.51 -8.73 20.40
C ASP A 430 22.09 -7.67 21.34
N GLY A 431 21.67 -7.74 22.62
CA GLY A 431 22.07 -6.78 23.65
C GLY A 431 21.12 -5.61 23.86
N ASP A 432 20.03 -5.52 23.08
CA ASP A 432 19.00 -4.49 23.27
C ASP A 432 18.35 -4.61 24.67
N GLN A 433 18.12 -3.46 25.30
CA GLN A 433 17.46 -3.33 26.59
C GLN A 433 16.11 -2.65 26.44
N LEU A 434 15.05 -3.35 26.81
CA LEU A 434 13.67 -2.88 26.73
C LEU A 434 13.09 -2.69 28.13
N ASP A 435 12.96 -1.44 28.56
CA ASP A 435 12.37 -1.07 29.83
C ASP A 435 10.92 -0.61 29.61
N ILE A 436 9.95 -1.33 30.17
CA ILE A 436 8.53 -0.98 30.07
C ILE A 436 8.09 -0.31 31.38
N ASN A 437 7.61 0.92 31.25
CA ASN A 437 7.40 1.82 32.39
C ASN A 437 5.94 2.27 32.54
N GLU A 438 5.11 2.11 31.51
CA GLU A 438 3.72 2.54 31.52
C GLU A 438 2.90 1.67 30.56
N TYR A 439 1.61 1.52 30.87
CA TYR A 439 0.62 1.02 29.92
C TYR A 439 -0.67 1.83 30.07
N GLU A 440 -1.38 1.98 28.96
CA GLU A 440 -2.72 2.56 28.92
C GLU A 440 -3.60 1.79 27.94
N LEU A 441 -4.92 1.87 28.12
CA LEU A 441 -5.88 1.38 27.15
C LEU A 441 -6.21 2.53 26.18
N ASP A 442 -6.18 2.21 24.90
CA ASP A 442 -6.35 3.14 23.79
C ASP A 442 -7.21 2.48 22.71
N TYR A 443 -7.51 3.19 21.62
CA TYR A 443 -8.35 2.69 20.55
C TYR A 443 -7.79 2.99 19.17
N ILE A 444 -7.96 2.03 18.26
CA ILE A 444 -7.60 2.20 16.85
C ILE A 444 -8.68 1.61 15.94
N TYR A 445 -8.83 2.18 14.75
CA TYR A 445 -9.72 1.61 13.74
C TYR A 445 -9.15 0.35 13.11
N ASP A 446 -10.01 -0.66 12.98
CA ASP A 446 -9.73 -1.84 12.18
C ASP A 446 -10.07 -1.65 10.71
N SER A 447 -9.69 -2.63 9.90
CA SER A 447 -9.94 -2.61 8.46
C SER A 447 -11.43 -2.67 8.04
N LYS A 448 -12.38 -2.82 8.97
CA LYS A 448 -13.85 -2.76 8.75
C LYS A 448 -14.51 -1.51 9.35
N GLY A 449 -13.72 -0.65 9.99
CA GLY A 449 -14.15 0.59 10.60
C GLY A 449 -14.68 0.45 12.04
N TYR A 450 -14.45 -0.68 12.72
CA TYR A 450 -14.66 -0.74 14.16
C TYR A 450 -13.49 -0.04 14.87
N TYR A 451 -13.81 0.77 15.86
CA TYR A 451 -12.84 1.39 16.75
C TYR A 451 -12.63 0.44 17.92
N GLN A 452 -11.51 -0.28 17.90
CA GLN A 452 -11.23 -1.39 18.81
C GLN A 452 -10.25 -0.99 19.91
N PRO A 453 -10.44 -1.52 21.13
CA PRO A 453 -9.50 -1.33 22.23
C PRO A 453 -8.16 -2.03 21.96
N VAL A 454 -7.07 -1.34 22.31
CA VAL A 454 -5.69 -1.82 22.24
C VAL A 454 -4.94 -1.35 23.48
N TYR A 455 -3.98 -2.14 23.94
CA TYR A 455 -3.06 -1.72 24.98
C TYR A 455 -1.89 -0.99 24.34
N ARG A 456 -1.65 0.25 24.76
CA ARG A 456 -0.43 0.98 24.45
C ARG A 456 0.55 0.82 25.59
N PHE A 457 1.67 0.15 25.34
CA PHE A 457 2.78 0.07 26.28
C PHE A 457 3.82 1.13 25.92
N LYS A 458 4.33 1.85 26.92
CA LYS A 458 5.37 2.88 26.76
C LYS A 458 6.57 2.57 27.64
N GLY A 459 7.74 2.98 27.18
CA GLY A 459 8.99 2.61 27.79
C GLY A 459 10.21 3.22 27.12
N LEU A 460 11.35 2.57 27.34
CA LEU A 460 12.62 2.93 26.72
C LEU A 460 13.23 1.70 26.05
N LEU A 461 13.66 1.84 24.80
CA LEU A 461 14.50 0.88 24.09
C LEU A 461 15.89 1.49 23.97
N ASN A 462 16.88 0.91 24.64
CA ASN A 462 18.27 1.43 24.68
C ASN A 462 18.37 2.92 25.12
N GLY A 463 17.42 3.37 25.96
CA GLY A 463 17.33 4.76 26.42
C GLY A 463 16.55 5.70 25.51
N GLU A 464 16.10 5.27 24.34
CA GLU A 464 15.21 6.02 23.45
C GLU A 464 13.75 5.70 23.73
N ALA A 465 12.86 6.69 23.52
CA ALA A 465 11.43 6.51 23.73
C ALA A 465 10.90 5.36 22.86
N TRP A 466 10.22 4.41 23.50
CA TRP A 466 9.64 3.25 22.86
C TRP A 466 8.16 3.16 23.20
N GLU A 467 7.32 2.91 22.20
CA GLU A 467 5.91 2.61 22.38
C GLU A 467 5.46 1.50 21.45
N VAL A 468 4.43 0.77 21.87
CA VAL A 468 3.85 -0.30 21.07
C VAL A 468 2.37 -0.52 21.38
N LEU A 469 1.62 -0.93 20.36
CA LEU A 469 0.20 -1.28 20.47
C LEU A 469 0.00 -2.79 20.40
N ILE A 470 -0.79 -3.33 21.31
CA ILE A 470 -1.18 -4.74 21.37
C ILE A 470 -2.71 -4.85 21.33
N PRO A 471 -3.30 -5.67 20.45
CA PRO A 471 -4.75 -5.91 20.44
C PRO A 471 -5.29 -6.36 21.81
N ALA A 472 -6.34 -5.72 22.30
CA ALA A 472 -6.98 -6.11 23.57
C ALA A 472 -8.07 -7.20 23.37
N ILE A 473 -8.63 -7.32 22.16
CA ILE A 473 -9.57 -8.39 21.77
C ILE A 473 -8.79 -9.52 21.10
N GLN A 474 -9.05 -10.78 21.48
CA GLN A 474 -8.43 -11.97 20.89
C GLN A 474 -9.30 -12.69 19.85
#